data_AF-A0AA43F9N9-F1
#
_entry.id   AF-A0AA43F9N9-F1
#
_cell.length_a   1.000
_cell.length_b   1.000
_cell.length_c   1.000
_cell.angle_alpha   90.00
_cell.angle_beta   90.00
_cell.angle_gamma   90.00
#
_symmetry.space_group_name_H-M   'P 1'
#
loop_
_entity.id
_entity.type
_entity.pdbx_description
1 polymer ?
#
loop_
_entity_poly.entity_id
_entity_poly.type
_entity_poly.pdbx_seq_one_letter_code
_entity_poly.pdbx_strand_id
1 'polypeptide(L)'
;MDRGTCGIDPIRIQIIGECLEKRFVDVKFSQNVRPTFDFRHGVEKQSWHVVFNEQFLADHTSGEELQRFVDHKVMPMVLKNPGKRIQISKYCDITVEEKNPS
;
A
#
# COMPACT_ATOMS: atom_id res chain seq x y z
N MET A 1 -6.69 16.79 27.48
CA MET A 1 -6.01 15.53 27.14
C MET A 1 -5.55 15.65 25.72
N ASP A 2 -4.24 15.76 25.54
CA ASP A 2 -3.57 15.89 24.25
C ASP A 2 -4.06 14.81 23.30
N ARG A 3 -4.72 15.23 22.21
CA ARG A 3 -4.86 14.42 21.01
C ARG A 3 -3.47 14.36 20.37
N GLY A 4 -2.62 13.53 20.96
CA GLY A 4 -1.32 13.20 20.42
C GLY A 4 -1.52 12.80 18.97
N THR A 5 -0.93 13.58 18.08
CA THR A 5 -0.78 13.31 16.66
C THR A 5 -0.13 11.94 16.51
N CYS A 6 -0.93 10.88 16.44
CA CYS A 6 -0.51 9.58 15.90
C CYS A 6 -0.49 9.72 14.37
N GLY A 7 0.33 10.65 13.89
CA GLY A 7 0.59 10.85 12.48
C GLY A 7 1.64 9.84 12.07
N ILE A 8 1.37 9.11 11.00
CA ILE A 8 2.37 8.27 10.33
C ILE A 8 3.60 9.14 10.07
N ASP A 9 4.79 8.64 10.39
CA ASP A 9 6.04 9.34 10.09
C ASP A 9 6.11 9.67 8.58
N PRO A 10 6.17 10.95 8.19
CA PRO A 10 6.22 11.35 6.79
C PRO A 10 7.39 10.73 6.02
N ILE A 11 8.53 10.47 6.69
CA ILE A 11 9.70 9.84 6.09
C ILE A 11 9.36 8.40 5.69
N ARG A 12 8.55 7.71 6.49
CA ARG A 12 8.11 6.34 6.19
C ARG A 12 7.16 6.30 5.01
N ILE A 13 6.21 7.22 4.95
CA ILE A 13 5.32 7.38 3.78
C ILE A 13 6.16 7.57 2.51
N GLN A 14 7.17 8.44 2.59
CA GLN A 14 8.05 8.72 1.45
C GLN A 14 8.83 7.48 1.01
N ILE A 15 9.50 6.77 1.94
CA ILE A 15 10.28 5.56 1.63
C ILE A 15 9.41 4.49 0.95
N ILE A 16 8.18 4.29 1.42
CA ILE A 16 7.27 3.29 0.85
C ILE A 16 6.77 3.74 -0.52
N GLY A 17 6.40 5.02 -0.64
CA GLY A 17 5.99 5.62 -1.91
C GLY A 17 7.06 5.41 -2.97
N GLU A 18 8.30 5.82 -2.68
CA GLU A 18 9.45 5.65 -3.57
C GLU A 18 9.72 4.18 -3.92
N CYS A 19 9.63 3.28 -2.94
CA CYS A 19 9.80 1.83 -3.15
C CYS A 19 8.76 1.30 -4.13
N LEU A 20 7.48 1.57 -3.89
CA LEU A 20 6.39 1.10 -4.74
C LEU A 20 6.48 1.73 -6.13
N GLU A 21 6.65 3.05 -6.23
CA GLU A 21 6.79 3.75 -7.50
C GLU A 21 7.92 3.15 -8.35
N LYS A 22 9.10 2.93 -7.76
CA LYS A 22 10.24 2.31 -8.45
C LYS A 22 9.94 0.89 -8.93
N ARG A 23 9.16 0.11 -8.17
CA ARG A 23 8.80 -1.27 -8.54
C ARG A 23 7.69 -1.32 -9.58
N PHE A 24 6.85 -0.30 -9.65
CA PHE A 24 5.72 -0.24 -10.58
C PHE A 24 6.01 0.55 -11.86
N VAL A 25 7.15 1.23 -11.96
CA VAL A 25 7.52 2.05 -13.14
C VAL A 25 7.49 1.26 -14.45
N ASP A 26 7.86 -0.01 -14.42
CA ASP A 26 7.95 -0.88 -15.60
C ASP A 26 6.71 -1.79 -15.79
N VAL A 27 5.75 -1.75 -14.86
CA VAL A 27 4.57 -2.61 -14.95
C VAL A 27 3.58 -2.01 -15.94
N LYS A 28 3.57 -2.55 -17.16
CA LYS A 28 2.60 -2.18 -18.20
C LYS A 28 1.25 -2.84 -17.89
N PHE A 29 0.33 -2.05 -17.34
CA PHE A 29 -1.04 -2.50 -17.12
C PHE A 29 -1.83 -2.49 -18.44
N SER A 30 -2.69 -3.50 -18.64
CA SER A 30 -3.46 -3.72 -19.88
C SER A 30 -4.57 -2.68 -20.12
N GLN A 31 -4.80 -1.80 -19.15
CA GLN A 31 -5.71 -0.65 -19.20
C GLN A 31 -4.91 0.54 -18.67
N ASN A 32 -5.28 1.79 -19.00
CA ASN A 32 -4.65 3.05 -18.54
C ASN A 32 -4.75 3.26 -17.01
N VAL A 33 -4.35 2.26 -16.25
CA VAL A 33 -4.49 2.15 -14.83
C VAL A 33 -3.12 2.41 -14.25
N ARG A 34 -3.01 3.57 -13.61
CA ARG A 34 -1.84 3.93 -12.84
C ARG A 34 -2.06 3.41 -11.41
N PRO A 35 -1.14 2.65 -10.83
CA PRO A 35 -1.23 2.27 -9.42
C PRO A 35 -1.15 3.55 -8.59
N THR A 36 -2.11 3.73 -7.70
CA THR A 36 -2.12 4.80 -6.70
C THR A 36 -1.90 4.19 -5.33
N PHE A 37 -1.05 4.84 -4.55
CA PHE A 37 -0.70 4.43 -3.21
C PHE A 37 -1.38 5.40 -2.25
N ASP A 38 -2.25 4.89 -1.38
CA ASP A 38 -2.82 5.71 -0.32
C ASP A 38 -2.56 5.05 1.03
N PHE A 39 -2.08 5.86 1.96
CA PHE A 39 -1.66 5.44 3.28
C PHE A 39 -2.69 5.82 4.35
N ARG A 40 -3.83 6.40 3.94
CA ARG A 40 -4.91 6.82 4.84
C ARG A 40 -5.98 5.76 5.00
N HIS A 41 -6.58 5.71 6.17
CA HIS A 41 -7.78 4.90 6.40
C HIS A 41 -9.02 5.56 5.77
N GLY A 42 -9.88 4.77 5.10
CA GLY A 42 -11.20 5.24 4.62
C GLY A 42 -11.24 5.88 3.22
N VAL A 43 -10.23 5.64 2.39
CA VAL A 43 -10.20 6.11 0.99
C VAL A 43 -11.32 5.46 0.19
N GLU A 44 -12.07 6.27 -0.57
CA GLU A 44 -13.08 5.79 -1.51
C GLU A 44 -12.52 4.69 -2.41
N LYS A 45 -13.35 3.69 -2.71
CA LYS A 45 -12.99 2.50 -3.50
C LYS A 45 -12.71 2.87 -4.96
N GLN A 46 -11.57 3.49 -5.20
CA GLN A 46 -11.04 3.66 -6.54
C GLN A 46 -10.44 2.34 -7.02
N SER A 47 -10.49 2.15 -8.35
CA SER A 47 -10.36 0.86 -8.99
C SER A 47 -9.01 0.14 -8.79
N TRP A 48 -7.94 0.84 -8.41
CA TRP A 48 -6.62 0.23 -8.21
C TRP A 48 -5.81 0.97 -7.13
N HIS A 49 -5.84 0.47 -5.89
CA HIS A 49 -5.05 1.02 -4.78
C HIS A 49 -4.30 -0.09 -4.06
N VAL A 50 -3.04 0.16 -3.72
CA VAL A 50 -2.38 -0.53 -2.61
C VAL A 50 -2.55 0.35 -1.37
N VAL A 51 -3.24 -0.17 -0.36
CA VAL A 51 -3.59 0.57 0.85
C VAL A 51 -2.89 -0.06 2.05
N PHE A 52 -2.07 0.71 2.74
CA PHE A 52 -1.44 0.29 3.98
C PHE A 52 -2.23 0.81 5.17
N ASN A 53 -2.49 -0.06 6.15
CA ASN A 53 -3.03 0.38 7.42
C ASN A 53 -2.03 1.30 8.14
N GLU A 54 -2.52 2.39 8.72
CA GLU A 54 -1.69 3.39 9.38
C GLU A 54 -0.90 2.80 10.56
N GLN A 55 -1.51 1.89 11.34
CA GLN A 55 -0.86 1.25 12.48
C GLN A 55 0.23 0.28 12.04
N PHE A 56 0.05 -0.41 10.90
CA PHE A 56 1.12 -1.23 10.31
C PHE A 56 2.37 -0.38 10.04
N LEU A 57 2.19 0.82 9.50
CA LEU A 57 3.29 1.74 9.20
C LEU A 57 3.92 2.36 10.44
N ALA A 58 3.13 2.62 11.47
CA ALA A 58 3.60 3.11 12.75
C ALA A 58 4.41 2.04 13.50
N ASP A 59 3.98 0.79 13.46
CA ASP A 59 4.52 -0.31 14.28
C ASP A 59 5.70 -1.04 13.63
N HIS A 60 5.95 -0.90 12.33
CA HIS A 60 7.10 -1.55 11.68
C HIS A 60 8.44 -0.95 12.14
N THR A 61 9.43 -1.78 12.44
CA THR A 61 10.61 -1.32 13.19
C THR A 61 11.61 -0.54 12.32
N SER A 62 11.72 -0.85 11.03
CA SER A 62 12.69 -0.21 10.14
C SER A 62 12.24 -0.08 8.68
N GLY A 63 12.80 0.89 7.96
CA GLY A 63 12.56 1.05 6.51
C GLY A 63 13.01 -0.17 5.70
N GLU A 64 14.05 -0.89 6.15
CA GLU A 64 14.53 -2.11 5.48
C GLU A 64 13.56 -3.29 5.66
N GLU A 65 13.02 -3.51 6.86
CA GLU A 65 11.99 -4.54 7.10
C GLU A 65 10.74 -4.26 6.27
N LEU A 66 10.35 -3.00 6.22
CA LEU A 66 9.22 -2.54 5.43
C LEU A 66 9.46 -2.75 3.93
N GLN A 67 10.65 -2.42 3.44
CA GLN A 67 11.05 -2.70 2.06
C GLN A 67 11.01 -4.20 1.74
N ARG A 68 11.57 -5.04 2.62
CA ARG A 68 11.53 -6.51 2.47
C ARG A 68 10.10 -7.03 2.47
N PHE A 69 9.21 -6.47 3.29
CA PHE A 69 7.79 -6.82 3.29
C PHE A 69 7.13 -6.45 1.96
N VAL A 70 7.36 -5.23 1.46
CA VAL A 70 6.84 -4.79 0.16
C VAL A 70 7.31 -5.71 -0.96
N ASP A 71 8.63 -5.96 -1.03
CA ASP A 71 9.24 -6.76 -2.10
C ASP A 71 8.80 -8.23 -2.06
N HIS A 72 8.70 -8.84 -0.87
CA HIS A 72 8.42 -10.27 -0.75
C HIS A 72 6.94 -10.62 -0.58
N LYS A 73 6.09 -9.69 -0.15
CA LYS A 73 4.67 -9.95 0.16
C LYS A 73 3.73 -9.12 -0.69
N VAL A 74 3.94 -7.80 -0.76
CA VAL A 74 3.01 -6.89 -1.45
C VAL A 74 3.15 -7.01 -2.97
N MET A 75 4.36 -6.89 -3.49
CA MET A 75 4.63 -6.93 -4.93
C MET A 75 4.12 -8.21 -5.61
N PRO A 76 4.37 -9.42 -5.08
CA PRO A 76 3.82 -10.64 -5.66
C PRO A 76 2.30 -10.64 -5.71
N MET A 77 1.62 -10.05 -4.73
CA MET A 77 0.16 -10.00 -4.72
C MET A 77 -0.37 -9.04 -5.77
N VAL A 78 0.26 -7.88 -5.96
CA VAL A 78 -0.17 -6.92 -6.98
C VAL A 78 0.04 -7.50 -8.39
N LEU A 79 1.19 -8.13 -8.64
CA LEU A 79 1.48 -8.74 -9.93
C LEU A 79 0.54 -9.91 -10.27
N LYS A 80 0.13 -10.70 -9.26
CA LYS A 80 -0.81 -11.82 -9.44
C LYS A 80 -2.26 -11.36 -9.60
N ASN A 81 -2.60 -10.17 -9.13
CA ASN A 81 -3.98 -9.67 -9.09
C ASN A 81 -4.10 -8.34 -9.83
N PRO A 82 -3.77 -8.30 -11.13
CA PRO A 82 -4.01 -7.10 -11.91
C PRO A 82 -5.52 -6.84 -11.92
N GLY A 83 -5.94 -5.64 -11.58
CA GLY A 83 -7.34 -5.25 -11.56
C GLY A 83 -7.84 -4.88 -10.18
N LYS A 84 -7.14 -5.37 -9.16
CA LYS A 84 -7.70 -5.55 -7.82
C LYS A 84 -7.07 -4.60 -6.82
N ARG A 85 -7.84 -4.29 -5.79
CA ARG A 85 -7.34 -3.51 -4.66
C ARG A 85 -6.63 -4.42 -3.69
N ILE A 86 -5.46 -3.98 -3.21
CA ILE A 86 -4.67 -4.71 -2.23
C ILE A 86 -4.65 -3.91 -0.93
N GLN A 87 -5.06 -4.53 0.17
CA GLN A 87 -5.06 -3.90 1.49
C GLN A 87 -4.15 -4.66 2.43
N ILE A 88 -3.30 -3.93 3.15
CA ILE A 88 -2.41 -4.46 4.18
C ILE A 88 -2.99 -4.09 5.54
N SER A 89 -3.31 -5.08 6.37
CA SER A 89 -3.83 -4.90 7.73
C SER A 89 -2.73 -4.48 8.71
N LYS A 90 -3.13 -4.03 9.91
CA LYS A 90 -2.19 -3.77 11.01
C LYS A 90 -1.37 -5.00 11.45
N TYR A 91 -1.85 -6.21 11.15
CA TYR A 91 -1.21 -7.47 11.49
C TYR A 91 -0.44 -8.09 10.31
N CYS A 92 -0.13 -7.31 9.29
CA CYS A 92 0.57 -7.74 8.07
C CYS A 92 -0.25 -8.66 7.16
N ASP A 93 -1.56 -8.83 7.40
CA ASP A 93 -2.42 -9.61 6.51
C ASP A 93 -2.65 -8.84 5.23
N ILE A 94 -2.63 -9.56 4.10
CA ILE A 94 -2.91 -8.98 2.79
C ILE A 94 -4.27 -9.48 2.31
N THR A 95 -5.17 -8.54 2.06
CA THR A 95 -6.48 -8.80 1.45
C THR A 95 -6.49 -8.30 0.01
N VAL A 96 -7.02 -9.12 -0.89
CA VAL A 96 -7.26 -8.75 -2.28
C VAL A 96 -8.77 -8.57 -2.45
N GLU A 97 -9.20 -7.33 -2.67
CA GLU A 97 -10.61 -7.01 -2.92
C GLU A 97 -10.88 -6.97 -4.42
N GLU A 98 -11.96 -7.62 -4.85
CA GLU A 98 -12.50 -7.43 -6.19
C GLU A 98 -12.88 -5.97 -6.40
N LYS A 99 -12.70 -5.48 -7.64
CA LYS A 99 -13.26 -4.20 -8.03
C LYS A 99 -14.78 -4.31 -7.87
N ASN A 100 -15.37 -3.54 -6.96
CA ASN A 100 -16.81 -3.34 -7.01
C ASN A 100 -17.10 -2.67 -8.36
N PRO A 101 -17.90 -3.28 -9.26
CA PRO A 101 -18.45 -2.54 -10.37
C PRO A 101 -19.35 -1.46 -9.75
N SER A 102 -18.89 -0.21 -9.83
CA SER A 102 -19.75 0.95 -9.67
C SER A 102 -20.78 1.02 -10.79
#